data_AF-A0A7V9RCR6-F1
#
_entry.id   AF-A0A7V9RCR6-F1
#
_cell.length_a   1.000
_cell.length_b   1.000
_cell.length_c   1.000
_cell.angle_alpha   90.00
_cell.angle_beta   90.00
_cell.angle_gamma   90.00
#
_symmetry.space_group_name_H-M   'P 1'
#
loop_
_entity.id
_entity.type
_entity.pdbx_description
1 polymer ?
#
loop_
_entity_poly.entity_id
_entity_poly.type
_entity_poly.pdbx_seq_one_letter_code
_entity_poly.pdbx_strand_id
1 'polypeptide(L)'
;MIALAGECRSIDERHYLRLVRDLLDEFAALGLLAGIDTAMVARLFLGVLIEGSQILGAPEANRATRANLRVALRRMLQGLLAPDH
;
A
#
# COMPACT_ATOMS: atom_id res chain seq x y z
N MET A 1 22.05 7.66 -22.71
CA MET A 1 22.30 6.85 -21.49
C MET A 1 21.44 7.46 -20.40
N ILE A 2 20.25 6.89 -20.13
CA ILE A 2 19.30 7.48 -19.17
C ILE A 2 19.70 6.97 -17.78
N ALA A 3 20.27 7.85 -16.96
CA ALA A 3 20.55 7.56 -15.56
C ALA A 3 19.21 7.41 -14.82
N LEU A 4 18.82 6.18 -14.48
CA LEU A 4 17.72 5.86 -13.58
C LEU A 4 18.25 5.71 -12.15
N ALA A 5 19.05 6.67 -11.70
CA ALA A 5 19.64 6.70 -10.36
C ALA A 5 19.20 8.00 -9.66
N GLY A 6 18.36 7.85 -8.62
CA GLY A 6 17.68 8.97 -7.95
C GLY A 6 16.36 9.25 -8.66
N GLU A 7 15.20 8.94 -8.10
CA GLU A 7 14.66 9.63 -6.93
C GLU A 7 13.84 8.65 -6.08
N CYS A 8 14.47 7.89 -5.20
CA CYS A 8 13.74 7.35 -4.04
C CYS A 8 13.59 8.52 -3.05
N ARG A 9 12.65 9.43 -3.31
CA ARG A 9 12.29 10.49 -2.35
C ARG A 9 11.84 9.76 -1.09
N SER A 10 12.43 10.09 0.05
CA SER A 10 12.03 9.52 1.34
C SER A 10 10.52 9.70 1.49
N ILE A 11 9.78 8.59 1.58
CA ILE A 11 8.36 8.61 1.85
C ILE A 11 8.21 9.33 3.20
N ASP A 12 7.60 10.52 3.19
CA ASP A 12 7.20 11.19 4.43
C ASP A 12 6.07 10.37 5.03
N GLU A 13 6.44 9.40 5.86
CA GLU A 13 5.56 8.41 6.43
C GLU A 13 4.34 9.07 7.11
N ARG A 14 4.53 10.23 7.76
CA ARG A 14 3.43 10.96 8.41
C ARG A 14 2.46 11.56 7.42
N HIS A 15 2.97 12.13 6.33
CA HIS A 15 2.14 12.70 5.27
C HIS A 15 1.36 11.60 4.52
N TYR A 16 2.04 10.53 4.10
CA TYR A 16 1.43 9.44 3.36
C TYR A 16 0.46 8.62 4.22
N LEU A 17 0.76 8.41 5.51
CA LEU A 17 -0.17 7.74 6.42
C LEU A 17 -1.48 8.50 6.54
N ARG A 18 -1.42 9.83 6.64
CA ARG A 18 -2.61 10.68 6.70
C ARG A 18 -3.43 10.56 5.41
N LEU A 19 -2.78 10.70 4.26
CA LEU A 19 -3.46 10.62 2.96
C LEU A 19 -4.13 9.26 2.73
N VAL A 20 -3.45 8.16 3.05
CA VAL A 20 -4.02 6.81 2.91
C VAL A 20 -5.18 6.61 3.87
N ARG A 21 -5.08 7.11 5.11
CA ARG A 21 -6.18 7.05 6.07
C ARG A 21 -7.38 7.86 5.61
N ASP A 22 -7.19 9.08 5.16
CA ASP A 22 -8.29 9.95 4.70
C ASP A 22 -9.07 9.29 3.54
N LEU A 23 -8.35 8.65 2.60
CA LEU A 23 -8.96 7.87 1.52
C LEU A 23 -9.77 6.65 2.03
N LEU A 24 -9.25 5.94 3.04
CA LEU A 24 -9.97 4.83 3.67
C LEU A 24 -11.19 5.32 4.48
N ASP A 25 -11.08 6.47 5.15
CA ASP A 25 -12.19 7.11 5.86
C ASP A 25 -13.31 7.50 4.87
N GLU A 26 -12.97 8.03 3.68
CA GLU A 26 -13.93 8.29 2.60
C GLU A 26 -14.64 7.02 2.12
N PHE A 27 -13.90 5.94 1.86
CA PHE A 27 -14.50 4.67 1.43
C PHE A 27 -15.35 4.02 2.52
N ALA A 28 -14.96 4.16 3.79
CA ALA A 28 -15.77 3.70 4.92
C ALA A 28 -17.07 4.50 5.05
N ALA A 29 -17.01 5.82 4.85
CA ALA A 29 -18.19 6.68 4.84
C ALA A 29 -19.16 6.33 3.70
N LEU A 30 -18.65 5.84 2.57
CA LEU A 30 -19.45 5.32 1.45
C LEU A 30 -19.98 3.88 1.69
N GLY A 31 -19.69 3.26 2.83
CA GLY A 31 -20.11 1.90 3.14
C GLY A 31 -19.37 0.81 2.36
N LEU A 32 -18.29 1.16 1.66
CA LEU A 32 -17.49 0.22 0.84
C LEU A 32 -16.55 -0.65 1.68
N LEU A 33 -16.32 -0.23 2.92
CA LEU A 33 -15.40 -0.88 3.87
C LEU A 33 -16.18 -1.36 5.09
N ALA A 34 -16.16 -2.67 5.34
CA ALA A 34 -16.93 -3.27 6.44
C ALA A 34 -16.20 -3.14 7.78
N GLY A 35 -16.62 -2.19 8.62
CA GLY A 35 -16.31 -2.17 10.05
C GLY A 35 -14.81 -2.21 10.40
N ILE A 36 -13.97 -1.63 9.53
CA ILE A 36 -12.52 -1.67 9.68
C ILE A 36 -11.96 -0.42 10.35
N ASP A 37 -10.94 -0.63 11.17
CA ASP A 37 -10.08 0.43 11.69
C ASP A 37 -9.19 0.96 10.56
N THR A 38 -9.63 2.03 9.92
CA THR A 38 -8.95 2.69 8.79
C THR A 38 -7.54 3.15 9.17
N ALA A 39 -7.28 3.50 10.43
CA ALA A 39 -5.97 3.92 10.90
C ALA A 39 -5.00 2.72 10.98
N MET A 40 -5.46 1.58 11.49
CA MET A 40 -4.69 0.33 11.48
C MET A 40 -4.38 -0.11 10.04
N VAL A 41 -5.38 -0.06 9.16
CA VAL A 41 -5.25 -0.46 7.75
C VAL A 41 -4.28 0.44 7.00
N ALA A 42 -4.35 1.76 7.20
CA ALA A 42 -3.42 2.71 6.58
C ALA A 42 -1.97 2.42 6.96
N ARG A 43 -1.71 2.05 8.24
CA ARG A 43 -0.36 1.65 8.70
C ARG A 43 0.12 0.37 8.03
N LEU A 44 -0.73 -0.65 7.95
CA LEU A 44 -0.39 -1.91 7.29
C LEU A 44 -0.10 -1.70 5.81
N PHE A 45 -0.92 -0.90 5.13
CA PHE A 45 -0.74 -0.59 3.72
C PHE A 45 0.56 0.16 3.45
N LEU A 46 0.87 1.17 4.27
CA LEU A 46 2.10 1.94 4.15
C LEU A 46 3.34 1.09 4.43
N GLY A 47 3.29 0.23 5.45
CA GLY A 47 4.37 -0.72 5.75
C GLY A 47 4.67 -1.64 4.56
N VAL A 48 3.63 -2.22 3.95
CA VAL A 48 3.78 -3.08 2.75
C VAL A 48 4.35 -2.32 1.55
N LEU A 49 3.98 -1.05 1.37
CA LEU A 49 4.55 -0.22 0.31
C LEU A 49 6.02 0.13 0.55
N ILE A 50 6.39 0.48 1.79
CA ILE A 50 7.77 0.78 2.16
C ILE A 50 8.64 -0.46 1.97
N GLU A 51 8.26 -1.59 2.55
CA GLU A 51 8.99 -2.85 2.39
C GLU A 51 9.05 -3.28 0.91
N GLY A 52 7.92 -3.17 0.19
CA GLY A 52 7.87 -3.45 -1.24
C GLY A 52 8.81 -2.56 -2.05
N SER A 53 8.89 -1.26 -1.74
CA SER A 53 9.77 -0.31 -2.43
C SER A 53 11.26 -0.62 -2.22
N GLN A 54 11.63 -1.08 -1.02
CA GLN A 54 13.00 -1.50 -0.71
C GLN A 54 13.39 -2.73 -1.53
N ILE A 55 12.47 -3.70 -1.67
CA ILE A 55 12.74 -4.90 -2.47
C ILE A 55 12.82 -4.56 -3.97
N LEU A 56 12.01 -3.61 -4.45
CA LEU A 56 12.00 -3.19 -5.86
C LEU A 56 13.16 -2.28 -6.27
N GLY A 57 13.76 -1.57 -5.30
CA GLY A 57 14.96 -0.76 -5.48
C GLY A 57 16.25 -1.59 -5.55
N ALA A 58 16.20 -2.88 -5.21
CA ALA A 58 17.34 -3.77 -5.34
C ALA A 58 17.59 -4.14 -6.83
N PRO A 59 18.84 -4.13 -7.31
CA PRO A 59 19.16 -4.45 -8.71
C PRO A 59 18.69 -5.85 -9.15
N GLU A 60 18.54 -6.78 -8.20
CA GLU A 60 18.07 -8.15 -8.41
C GLU A 60 16.57 -8.35 -8.11
N ALA A 61 15.79 -7.27 -8.02
CA ALA A 61 14.35 -7.31 -7.75
C ALA A 61 13.59 -8.14 -8.80
N ASN A 62 13.48 -9.43 -8.51
CA ASN A 62 13.03 -10.45 -9.43
C ASN A 62 11.53 -10.28 -9.73
N ARG A 63 11.08 -10.66 -10.93
CA ARG A 63 9.65 -10.65 -11.32
C ARG A 63 8.77 -11.38 -10.29
N ALA A 64 9.33 -12.39 -9.62
CA ALA A 64 8.70 -13.11 -8.52
C ALA A 64 8.33 -12.20 -7.34
N THR A 65 9.18 -11.26 -6.93
CA THR A 65 8.86 -10.36 -5.81
C THR A 65 7.74 -9.40 -6.16
N ARG A 66 7.74 -8.85 -7.38
CA ARG A 66 6.62 -8.02 -7.88
C ARG A 66 5.30 -8.79 -7.86
N ALA A 67 5.33 -10.05 -8.30
CA ALA A 67 4.15 -10.91 -8.27
C ALA A 67 3.67 -11.18 -6.84
N ASN A 68 4.59 -11.49 -5.91
CA ASN A 68 4.26 -11.75 -4.51
C ASN A 68 3.69 -10.52 -3.80
N LEU A 69 4.28 -9.34 -4.02
CA LEU A 69 3.77 -8.08 -3.48
C LEU A 69 2.36 -7.78 -4.00
N ARG A 70 2.13 -8.00 -5.31
CA ARG A 70 0.81 -7.84 -5.91
C ARG A 70 -0.23 -8.80 -5.32
N VAL A 71 0.15 -10.05 -5.05
CA VAL A 71 -0.73 -11.03 -4.38
C VAL A 71 -1.05 -10.61 -2.95
N ALA A 72 -0.06 -10.14 -2.19
CA ALA A 72 -0.25 -9.66 -0.82
C ALA A 72 -1.21 -8.46 -0.78
N LEU A 73 -0.97 -7.45 -1.61
CA LEU A 73 -1.85 -6.27 -1.72
C LEU A 73 -3.28 -6.66 -2.12
N ARG A 74 -3.44 -7.61 -3.04
CA ARG A 74 -4.77 -8.08 -3.46
C ARG A 74 -5.52 -8.77 -2.32
N ARG A 75 -4.84 -9.60 -1.54
CA ARG A 75 -5.42 -10.27 -0.36
C ARG A 75 -5.81 -9.27 0.72
N MET A 76 -4.98 -8.26 0.96
CA MET A 76 -5.32 -7.17 1.87
C MET A 76 -6.59 -6.46 1.40
N LEU A 77 -6.65 -6.03 0.12
CA LEU A 77 -7.84 -5.39 -0.42
C LEU A 77 -9.09 -6.27 -0.31
N GLN A 78 -8.99 -7.56 -0.63
CA GLN A 78 -10.10 -8.51 -0.48
C GLN A 78 -10.62 -8.63 0.95
N GLY A 79 -9.75 -8.53 1.96
CA GLY A 79 -10.15 -8.54 3.37
C GLY A 79 -10.73 -7.22 3.88
N LEU A 80 -10.52 -6.12 3.14
CA LEU A 80 -11.01 -4.78 3.49
C LEU A 80 -12.37 -4.46 2.87
N LEU A 81 -12.63 -5.02 1.69
CA LEU A 81 -13.92 -4.88 1.02
C LEU A 81 -14.99 -5.56 1.84
N ALA A 82 -16.11 -4.86 2.05
CA ALA A 82 -17.30 -5.50 2.61
C ALA A 82 -17.70 -6.70 1.74
N PRO A 83 -18.12 -7.84 2.31
CA PRO A 83 -18.75 -8.89 1.53
C PRO A 83 -19.94 -8.28 0.79
N ASP A 84 -20.03 -8.59 -0.51
CA ASP A 84 -20.87 -7.93 -1.51
C ASP A 84 -22.26 -7.53 -0.98
N HIS A 85 -22.71 -6.34 -1.39
CA HIS A 85 -24.13 -5.94 -1.33
C HIS A 85 -25.04 -7.01 -1.95
#